data_AF-A0A932WPU0-F1
#
_entry.id   AF-A0A932WPU0-F1
#
_cell.length_a   1.000
_cell.length_b   1.000
_cell.length_c   1.000
_cell.angle_alpha   90.00
_cell.angle_beta   90.00
_cell.angle_gamma   90.00
#
_symmetry.space_group_name_H-M   'P 1'
#
loop_
_entity.id
_entity.type
_entity.pdbx_description
1 polymer ?
#
loop_
_entity_poly.entity_id
_entity_poly.type
_entity_poly.pdbx_seq_one_letter_code
_entity_poly.pdbx_strand_id
1 'polypeptide(L)'
;MQIVRYCIQDVILLAGVFEIVQECGELDVLAVHRTVNARGIAFDVGLARKLMVLELAATDRIKCDVDAVTAGAVTGKDLRRVKFLIDWLAEQGIRVPNLQKETISHLLDSDLSIPADVRSVLEARLSVNRITASKLQAAIDGCDGDGRLRDQLVYYGAHTGRWSGRGVQPHNLPKPVSDLDYVSPLLPLVDDYETFQHALPAGVSVADAISGLIRPCFRAQPGHVLCIGDFAGIEARGTAWCADEQRQLELFAEGGDNYCDLASQIYGYTVTPEMKKERAVGKVAVLGCGYGMAAETFAANCTKKNVNLAAASTTPEAVIESYRDRYPAIAGRKRPGSSGGWREGGLWSNLELAVRRAINGNGPSEVGKCRVQMQGSDLLIRLPSGRLLYYRNAHIERFSKEGVHSSRHSIVFDGPVRPRESTYGGKLTENIVSAICRDLLATAIINCERAGLPVVLHVHDEIVIEVPADQAESALRQLLTIMSTPPAWAAGFPIEVEGFGSERYFKSPPRGTRVLRGRDGQTL
;
A
#
# COMPACT_ATOMS: atom_id res chain seq x y z
N MET A 1 25.42 38.88 -6.27
CA MET A 1 26.63 38.21 -6.82
C MET A 1 26.84 36.79 -6.31
N GLN A 2 26.66 36.51 -5.00
CA GLN A 2 26.82 35.17 -4.43
C GLN A 2 25.77 34.14 -4.91
N ILE A 3 24.48 34.54 -4.96
CA ILE A 3 23.41 33.69 -5.51
C ILE A 3 23.67 33.32 -6.98
N VAL A 4 24.12 34.27 -7.80
CA VAL A 4 24.45 34.03 -9.21
C VAL A 4 25.58 33.00 -9.34
N ARG A 5 26.64 33.12 -8.53
CA ARG A 5 27.74 32.13 -8.52
C ARG A 5 27.26 30.75 -8.09
N TYR A 6 26.40 30.68 -7.07
CA TYR A 6 25.79 29.43 -6.62
C TYR A 6 24.97 28.77 -7.74
N CYS A 7 24.08 29.51 -8.40
CA CYS A 7 23.27 28.97 -9.50
C CYS A 7 24.11 28.49 -10.67
N ILE A 8 25.17 29.23 -11.04
CA ILE A 8 26.09 28.80 -12.11
C ILE A 8 26.79 27.50 -11.72
N GLN A 9 27.31 27.42 -10.50
CA GLN A 9 27.97 26.22 -10.00
C GLN A 9 27.03 25.01 -9.98
N ASP A 10 25.79 25.20 -9.55
CA ASP A 10 24.77 24.15 -9.48
C ASP A 10 24.43 23.62 -10.88
N VAL A 11 24.23 24.50 -11.86
CA VAL A 11 23.98 24.10 -13.26
C VAL A 11 25.18 23.33 -13.84
N ILE A 12 26.41 23.80 -13.62
CA ILE A 12 27.62 23.11 -14.11
C ILE A 12 27.74 21.73 -13.46
N LEU A 13 27.51 21.63 -12.14
CA LEU A 13 27.56 20.36 -11.41
C LEU A 13 26.50 19.39 -11.92
N LEU A 14 25.25 19.84 -12.05
CA LEU A 14 24.14 19.01 -12.54
C LEU A 14 24.34 18.57 -13.99
N ALA A 15 24.89 19.42 -14.85
CA ALA A 15 25.27 19.04 -16.20
C ALA A 15 26.36 17.95 -16.19
N GLY A 16 27.40 18.11 -15.36
CA GLY A 16 28.45 17.09 -15.19
C GLY A 16 27.91 15.76 -14.67
N VAL A 17 26.99 15.79 -13.69
CA VAL A 17 26.32 14.59 -13.20
C VAL A 17 25.46 13.96 -14.29
N PHE A 18 24.69 14.76 -15.04
CA PHE A 18 23.86 14.27 -16.15
C PHE A 18 24.71 13.56 -17.21
N GLU A 19 25.84 14.13 -17.62
CA GLU A 19 26.73 13.50 -18.62
C GLU A 19 27.20 12.10 -18.19
N ILE A 20 27.45 11.91 -16.89
CA ILE A 20 27.86 10.63 -16.30
C ILE A 20 26.70 9.62 -16.26
N VAL A 21 25.48 10.08 -15.99
CA VAL A 21 24.34 9.19 -15.68
C VAL A 21 23.27 9.12 -16.76
N GLN A 22 23.36 9.88 -17.85
CA GLN A 22 22.31 9.96 -18.87
C GLN A 22 22.01 8.61 -19.55
N GLU A 23 23.01 7.73 -19.66
CA GLU A 23 22.81 6.36 -20.17
C GLU A 23 22.48 5.36 -19.04
N CYS A 24 22.55 5.79 -17.78
CA CYS A 24 22.27 4.99 -16.61
C CYS A 24 20.83 5.24 -16.13
N GLY A 25 19.89 4.42 -16.59
CA GLY A 25 18.54 4.44 -16.01
C GLY A 25 17.43 4.04 -16.97
N GLU A 26 16.21 4.32 -16.54
CA GLU A 26 14.99 3.98 -17.26
C GLU A 26 14.44 5.26 -17.91
N LEU A 27 15.08 5.70 -19.00
CA LEU A 27 14.79 7.00 -19.63
C LEU A 27 13.34 7.13 -20.10
N ASP A 28 12.76 6.05 -20.60
CA ASP A 28 11.36 5.98 -21.00
C ASP A 28 10.42 6.12 -19.80
N VAL A 29 10.70 5.42 -18.69
CA VAL A 29 9.96 5.53 -17.42
C VAL A 29 10.06 6.96 -16.86
N LEU A 30 11.24 7.58 -16.92
CA LEU A 30 11.44 8.97 -16.50
C LEU A 30 10.69 9.96 -17.40
N ALA A 31 10.66 9.73 -18.71
CA ALA A 31 9.94 10.58 -19.65
C ALA A 31 8.42 10.54 -19.41
N VAL A 32 7.84 9.35 -19.23
CA VAL A 32 6.41 9.24 -18.91
C VAL A 32 6.11 9.76 -17.51
N HIS A 33 6.99 9.55 -16.53
CA HIS A 33 6.84 10.13 -15.19
C HIS A 33 6.73 11.66 -15.23
N ARG A 34 7.63 12.33 -15.97
CA ARG A 34 7.57 13.79 -16.17
C ARG A 34 6.29 14.21 -16.88
N THR A 35 5.88 13.46 -17.90
CA THR A 35 4.65 13.71 -18.66
C THR A 35 3.41 13.63 -17.77
N VAL A 36 3.29 12.57 -16.96
CA VAL A 36 2.17 12.38 -16.00
C VAL A 36 2.16 13.49 -14.95
N ASN A 37 3.31 13.82 -14.35
CA ASN A 37 3.39 14.88 -13.34
C ASN A 37 3.08 16.28 -13.90
N ALA A 38 3.56 16.59 -15.11
CA ALA A 38 3.27 17.84 -15.79
C ALA A 38 1.81 17.93 -16.26
N ARG A 39 1.17 16.80 -16.59
CA ARG A 39 -0.26 16.73 -16.89
C ARG A 39 -1.09 16.93 -15.62
N GLY A 40 -0.73 16.25 -14.53
CA GLY A 40 -1.46 16.26 -13.27
C GLY A 40 -2.87 15.68 -13.40
N ILE A 41 -3.68 15.84 -12.35
CA ILE A 41 -5.09 15.41 -12.28
C ILE A 41 -5.97 16.58 -11.82
N ALA A 42 -7.18 16.73 -12.38
CA ALA A 42 -8.08 17.81 -11.98
C ALA A 42 -8.59 17.64 -10.54
N PHE A 43 -8.72 18.74 -9.83
CA PHE A 43 -9.09 18.76 -8.42
C PHE A 43 -10.22 19.74 -8.13
N ASP A 44 -11.22 19.27 -7.39
CA ASP A 44 -12.40 20.04 -6.99
C ASP A 44 -12.12 20.85 -5.72
N VAL A 45 -11.52 22.02 -5.91
CA VAL A 45 -11.24 22.99 -4.83
C VAL A 45 -12.53 23.40 -4.10
N GLY A 46 -13.66 23.47 -4.80
CA GLY A 46 -14.95 23.82 -4.21
C GLY A 46 -15.41 22.76 -3.20
N LEU A 47 -15.41 21.49 -3.60
CA LEU A 47 -15.71 20.38 -2.72
C LEU A 47 -14.73 20.33 -1.53
N ALA A 48 -13.43 20.48 -1.79
CA ALA A 48 -12.42 20.46 -0.73
C ALA A 48 -12.66 21.53 0.34
N ARG A 49 -13.05 22.75 -0.06
CA ARG A 49 -13.42 23.82 0.88
C ARG A 49 -14.67 23.48 1.69
N LYS A 50 -15.71 22.92 1.06
CA LYS A 50 -16.94 22.48 1.77
C LYS A 50 -16.62 21.40 2.82
N LEU A 51 -15.78 20.44 2.46
CA LEU A 51 -15.31 19.41 3.39
C LEU A 51 -14.54 20.00 4.59
N MET A 52 -13.70 21.00 4.35
CA MET A 52 -13.00 21.71 5.45
C MET A 52 -13.98 22.45 6.37
N VAL A 53 -15.05 23.04 5.83
CA VAL A 53 -16.11 23.69 6.64
C VAL A 53 -16.82 22.65 7.52
N LEU A 54 -17.18 21.48 6.96
CA LEU A 54 -17.76 20.39 7.74
C LEU A 54 -16.81 19.87 8.84
N GLU A 55 -15.53 19.73 8.52
CA GLU A 55 -14.51 19.27 9.48
C GLU A 55 -14.36 20.26 10.64
N LEU A 56 -14.39 21.57 10.35
CA LEU A 56 -14.37 22.61 11.38
C LEU A 56 -15.61 22.55 12.27
N ALA A 57 -16.81 22.46 11.67
CA ALA A 57 -18.06 22.35 12.42
C ALA A 57 -18.10 21.09 13.30
N ALA A 58 -17.66 19.93 12.78
CA ALA A 58 -17.54 18.69 13.54
C ALA A 58 -16.57 18.87 14.72
N THR A 59 -15.41 19.47 14.46
CA THR A 59 -14.39 19.69 15.47
C THR A 59 -14.89 20.60 16.59
N ASP A 60 -15.61 21.68 16.25
CA ASP A 60 -16.11 22.61 17.26
C ASP A 60 -17.21 21.99 18.13
N ARG A 61 -18.11 21.17 17.55
CA ARG A 61 -19.07 20.39 18.33
C ARG A 61 -18.39 19.41 19.28
N ILE A 62 -17.42 18.64 18.78
CA ILE A 62 -16.65 17.70 19.62
C ILE A 62 -15.98 18.41 20.80
N LYS A 63 -15.42 19.61 20.59
CA LYS A 63 -14.82 20.40 21.67
C LYS A 63 -15.86 20.81 22.72
N CYS A 64 -17.03 21.30 22.27
CA CYS A 64 -18.12 21.70 23.17
C CYS A 64 -18.66 20.51 23.96
N ASP A 65 -18.86 19.36 23.31
CA ASP A 65 -19.38 18.15 23.93
C ASP A 65 -18.41 17.61 24.98
N VAL A 66 -17.10 17.56 24.69
CA VAL A 66 -16.07 17.14 25.65
C VAL A 66 -16.02 18.05 26.88
N ASP A 67 -16.07 19.37 26.67
CA ASP A 67 -16.07 20.34 27.76
C ASP A 67 -17.30 20.15 28.67
N ALA A 68 -18.49 20.01 28.06
CA ALA A 68 -19.73 19.79 28.78
C ALA A 68 -19.76 18.46 29.54
N VAL A 69 -19.37 17.36 28.90
CA VAL A 69 -19.42 16.00 29.47
C VAL A 69 -18.39 15.81 30.59
N THR A 70 -17.26 16.52 30.52
CA THR A 70 -16.22 16.48 31.57
C THR A 70 -16.32 17.61 32.59
N ALA A 71 -17.37 18.45 32.50
CA ALA A 71 -17.54 19.65 33.32
C ALA A 71 -16.28 20.54 33.36
N GLY A 72 -15.60 20.69 32.22
CA GLY A 72 -14.38 21.47 32.08
C GLY A 72 -13.08 20.80 32.52
N ALA A 73 -13.12 19.54 32.96
CA ALA A 73 -11.90 18.81 33.33
C ALA A 73 -11.00 18.51 32.11
N VAL A 74 -11.59 18.34 30.93
CA VAL A 74 -10.89 18.20 29.66
C VAL A 74 -11.45 19.22 28.67
N THR A 75 -10.59 20.08 28.13
CA THR A 75 -10.99 21.02 27.09
C THR A 75 -10.61 20.51 25.70
N GLY A 76 -11.17 21.13 24.66
CA GLY A 76 -10.80 20.83 23.28
C GLY A 76 -9.30 20.94 22.96
N LYS A 77 -8.56 21.80 23.66
CA LYS A 77 -7.09 21.95 23.50
C LYS A 77 -6.33 20.76 24.09
N ASP A 78 -6.92 20.11 25.10
CA ASP A 78 -6.31 19.00 25.81
C ASP A 78 -6.34 17.70 25.02
N LEU A 79 -7.29 17.57 24.09
CA LEU A 79 -7.43 16.43 23.19
C LEU A 79 -6.14 16.09 22.41
N ARG A 80 -5.25 17.06 22.20
CA ARG A 80 -3.95 16.88 21.51
C ARG A 80 -2.77 16.72 22.47
N ARG A 81 -2.92 17.04 23.76
CA ARG A 81 -1.85 17.01 24.76
C ARG A 81 -1.66 15.58 25.30
N VAL A 82 -0.75 14.82 24.69
CA VAL A 82 -0.54 13.39 24.98
C VAL A 82 -0.30 13.12 26.47
N LYS A 83 0.65 13.82 27.09
CA LYS A 83 0.99 13.63 28.51
C LYS A 83 -0.22 13.92 29.41
N PHE A 84 -0.87 15.05 29.19
CA PHE A 84 -2.04 15.46 29.98
C PHE A 84 -3.14 14.40 29.94
N LEU A 85 -3.49 13.88 28.76
CA LEU A 85 -4.54 12.89 28.65
C LEU A 85 -4.16 11.54 29.25
N ILE A 86 -2.90 11.11 29.16
CA ILE A 86 -2.44 9.90 29.84
C ILE A 86 -2.58 10.06 31.36
N ASP A 87 -2.18 11.21 31.89
CA ASP A 87 -2.26 11.51 33.32
C ASP A 87 -3.75 11.56 33.76
N TRP A 88 -4.62 12.25 33.01
CA TRP A 88 -6.05 12.31 33.27
C TRP A 88 -6.74 10.95 33.20
N LEU A 89 -6.46 10.14 32.17
CA LEU A 89 -7.02 8.78 32.07
C LEU A 89 -6.61 7.91 33.27
N ALA A 90 -5.37 8.06 33.74
CA ALA A 90 -4.88 7.33 34.90
C ALA A 90 -5.63 7.73 36.20
N GLU A 91 -6.00 9.01 36.35
CA GLU A 91 -6.86 9.49 37.44
C GLU A 91 -8.28 8.89 37.36
N GLN A 92 -8.79 8.65 36.15
CA GLN A 92 -10.04 7.93 35.90
C GLN A 92 -9.90 6.39 36.01
N GLY A 93 -8.74 5.89 36.45
CA GLY A 93 -8.47 4.46 36.63
C GLY A 93 -8.08 3.72 35.34
N ILE A 94 -7.95 4.41 34.21
CA ILE A 94 -7.65 3.83 32.90
C ILE A 94 -6.18 4.03 32.56
N ARG A 95 -5.41 2.94 32.51
CA ARG A 95 -3.98 2.98 32.17
C ARG A 95 -3.76 2.48 30.75
N VAL A 96 -3.16 3.33 29.92
CA VAL A 96 -2.82 3.02 28.53
C VAL A 96 -1.32 3.23 28.27
N PRO A 97 -0.67 2.36 27.47
CA PRO A 97 0.75 2.50 27.16
C PRO A 97 1.04 3.69 26.24
N ASN A 98 0.07 4.10 25.43
CA ASN A 98 0.13 5.24 24.55
C ASN A 98 -1.29 5.63 24.11
N LEU A 99 -1.40 6.72 23.34
CA LEU A 99 -2.66 7.22 22.80
C LEU A 99 -2.73 7.09 21.26
N GLN A 100 -2.14 6.03 20.71
CA GLN A 100 -2.24 5.69 19.29
C GLN A 100 -3.65 5.20 18.98
N LYS A 101 -4.07 5.34 17.72
CA LYS A 101 -5.42 4.98 17.26
C LYS A 101 -5.75 3.54 17.63
N GLU A 102 -4.84 2.62 17.37
CA GLU A 102 -5.01 1.18 17.58
C GLU A 102 -5.22 0.87 19.07
N THR A 103 -4.44 1.50 19.96
CA THR A 103 -4.56 1.30 21.41
C THR A 103 -5.89 1.81 21.94
N ILE A 104 -6.33 2.99 21.49
CA ILE A 104 -7.61 3.57 21.92
C ILE A 104 -8.79 2.77 21.36
N SER A 105 -8.78 2.44 20.06
CA SER A 105 -9.85 1.65 19.44
C SER A 105 -10.00 0.28 20.13
N HIS A 106 -8.90 -0.42 20.38
CA HIS A 106 -8.95 -1.69 21.12
C HIS A 106 -9.55 -1.51 22.52
N LEU A 107 -9.15 -0.46 23.25
CA LEU A 107 -9.69 -0.18 24.57
C LEU A 107 -11.21 0.06 24.53
N LEU A 108 -11.69 0.88 23.60
CA LEU A 108 -13.10 1.18 23.41
C LEU A 108 -13.94 -0.05 23.03
N ASP A 109 -13.35 -0.99 22.29
CA ASP A 109 -14.02 -2.22 21.86
C ASP A 109 -14.00 -3.32 22.95
N SER A 110 -12.92 -3.41 23.72
CA SER A 110 -12.71 -4.51 24.67
C SER A 110 -13.25 -4.24 26.07
N ASP A 111 -13.41 -2.97 26.46
CA ASP A 111 -13.85 -2.61 27.80
C ASP A 111 -15.16 -1.80 27.76
N LEU A 112 -16.27 -2.51 28.01
CA LEU A 112 -17.60 -1.92 28.11
C LEU A 112 -17.83 -1.19 29.45
N SER A 113 -16.91 -1.31 30.41
CA SER A 113 -17.03 -0.67 31.74
C SER A 113 -16.46 0.75 31.79
N ILE A 114 -15.85 1.22 30.68
CA ILE A 114 -15.34 2.58 30.56
C ILE A 114 -16.48 3.58 30.81
N PRO A 115 -16.32 4.53 31.76
CA PRO A 115 -17.29 5.60 32.00
C PRO A 115 -17.63 6.38 30.72
N ALA A 116 -18.89 6.76 30.56
CA ALA A 116 -19.40 7.35 29.33
C ALA A 116 -18.68 8.67 28.95
N ASP A 117 -18.29 9.46 29.95
CA ASP A 117 -17.50 10.67 29.81
C ASP A 117 -16.08 10.38 29.31
N VAL A 118 -15.41 9.38 29.88
CA VAL A 118 -14.09 8.95 29.43
C VAL A 118 -14.13 8.38 28.02
N ARG A 119 -15.15 7.57 27.70
CA ARG A 119 -15.40 7.06 26.35
C ARG A 119 -15.53 8.22 25.36
N SER A 120 -16.33 9.24 25.71
CA SER A 120 -16.52 10.43 24.87
C SER A 120 -15.20 11.18 24.61
N VAL A 121 -14.34 11.33 25.63
CA VAL A 121 -13.01 11.96 25.49
C VAL A 121 -12.09 11.15 24.57
N LEU A 122 -12.08 9.83 24.70
CA LEU A 122 -11.27 8.94 23.85
C LEU A 122 -11.71 9.00 22.39
N GLU A 123 -13.02 8.96 22.12
CA GLU A 123 -13.61 9.10 20.78
C GLU A 123 -13.34 10.49 20.18
N ALA A 124 -13.47 11.55 20.98
CA ALA A 124 -13.13 12.92 20.59
C ALA A 124 -11.66 13.05 20.20
N ARG A 125 -10.75 12.45 20.96
CA ARG A 125 -9.32 12.44 20.65
C ARG A 125 -9.03 11.77 19.31
N LEU A 126 -9.67 10.64 19.03
CA LEU A 126 -9.52 9.92 17.75
C LEU A 126 -9.97 10.78 16.57
N SER A 127 -11.00 11.60 16.77
CA SER A 127 -11.56 12.48 15.75
C SER A 127 -10.67 13.70 15.48
N VAL A 128 -10.19 14.37 16.54
CA VAL A 128 -9.42 15.64 16.44
C VAL A 128 -7.99 15.45 15.91
N ASN A 129 -7.40 14.26 16.01
CA ASN A 129 -6.04 13.98 15.55
C ASN A 129 -5.96 13.47 14.08
N ARG A 130 -7.03 13.64 13.30
CA ARG A 130 -7.03 13.25 11.88
C ARG A 130 -6.26 14.24 11.02
N ILE A 131 -5.54 13.69 10.03
CA ILE A 131 -4.71 14.42 9.07
C ILE A 131 -5.52 14.67 7.78
N THR A 132 -6.76 15.17 7.91
CA THR A 132 -7.64 15.41 6.76
C THR A 132 -7.54 16.86 6.30
N ALA A 133 -7.78 17.81 7.21
CA ALA A 133 -7.70 19.24 6.92
C ALA A 133 -6.38 19.68 6.27
N SER A 134 -5.23 19.21 6.77
CA SER A 134 -3.93 19.59 6.20
C SER A 134 -3.70 19.05 4.79
N LYS A 135 -4.25 17.88 4.46
CA LYS A 135 -4.19 17.31 3.10
C LYS A 135 -5.07 18.10 2.14
N LEU A 136 -6.28 18.46 2.56
CA LEU A 136 -7.19 19.29 1.76
C LEU A 136 -6.61 20.69 1.55
N GLN A 137 -6.05 21.31 2.59
CA GLN A 137 -5.40 22.61 2.48
C GLN A 137 -4.19 22.55 1.53
N ALA A 138 -3.31 21.56 1.68
CA ALA A 138 -2.18 21.37 0.76
C ALA A 138 -2.62 21.15 -0.69
N ALA A 139 -3.76 20.48 -0.91
CA ALA A 139 -4.36 20.31 -2.22
C ALA A 139 -4.89 21.64 -2.79
N ILE A 140 -5.55 22.45 -1.96
CA ILE A 140 -6.07 23.77 -2.36
C ILE A 140 -4.91 24.69 -2.74
N ASP A 141 -3.86 24.74 -1.91
CA ASP A 141 -2.70 25.61 -2.10
C ASP A 141 -1.83 25.17 -3.30
N GLY A 142 -1.80 23.87 -3.56
CA GLY A 142 -1.02 23.27 -4.66
C GLY A 142 -1.78 23.12 -5.98
N CYS A 143 -3.04 23.54 -6.05
CA CYS A 143 -3.84 23.45 -7.27
C CYS A 143 -3.49 24.61 -8.21
N ASP A 144 -3.09 24.29 -9.43
CA ASP A 144 -2.72 25.29 -10.42
C ASP A 144 -3.94 26.05 -10.95
N GLY A 145 -3.70 27.17 -11.64
CA GLY A 145 -4.76 28.05 -12.15
C GLY A 145 -5.74 27.39 -13.14
N ASP A 146 -5.36 26.27 -13.75
CA ASP A 146 -6.22 25.46 -14.61
C ASP A 146 -6.98 24.35 -13.86
N GLY A 147 -6.92 24.36 -12.52
CA GLY A 147 -7.63 23.44 -11.65
C GLY A 147 -7.00 22.04 -11.55
N ARG A 148 -5.70 21.90 -11.85
CA ARG A 148 -5.00 20.61 -11.78
C ARG A 148 -3.95 20.57 -10.67
N LEU A 149 -3.82 19.40 -10.06
CA LEU A 149 -2.72 19.07 -9.16
C LEU A 149 -1.60 18.38 -9.93
N ARG A 150 -0.46 19.05 -10.04
CA ARG A 150 0.77 18.56 -10.68
C ARG A 150 1.80 18.09 -9.66
N ASP A 151 2.82 17.37 -10.13
CA ASP A 151 3.94 16.91 -9.31
C ASP A 151 3.56 16.12 -8.04
N GLN A 152 2.51 15.31 -8.14
CA GLN A 152 2.00 14.50 -7.01
C GLN A 152 2.77 13.20 -6.80
N LEU A 153 3.62 12.81 -7.74
CA LEU A 153 4.35 11.54 -7.74
C LEU A 153 5.86 11.79 -7.70
N VAL A 154 6.60 10.92 -7.02
CA VAL A 154 8.06 10.97 -6.93
C VAL A 154 8.63 9.67 -7.47
N TYR A 155 9.42 9.77 -8.53
CA TYR A 155 10.14 8.63 -9.11
C TYR A 155 11.14 8.03 -8.11
N TYR A 156 11.21 6.69 -8.08
CA TYR A 156 12.17 5.92 -7.28
C TYR A 156 12.17 6.24 -5.76
N GLY A 157 10.99 6.54 -5.20
CA GLY A 157 10.83 6.85 -3.79
C GLY A 157 11.08 5.68 -2.83
N ALA A 158 11.09 4.44 -3.32
CA ALA A 158 11.40 3.23 -2.56
C ALA A 158 12.61 2.49 -3.15
N HIS A 159 13.29 1.69 -2.31
CA HIS A 159 14.42 0.85 -2.72
C HIS A 159 14.09 -0.10 -3.89
N THR A 160 12.85 -0.57 -3.98
CA THR A 160 12.35 -1.45 -5.06
C THR A 160 12.10 -0.70 -6.38
N GLY A 161 12.27 0.63 -6.38
CA GLY A 161 11.98 1.53 -7.49
C GLY A 161 10.53 2.00 -7.56
N ARG A 162 9.64 1.56 -6.65
CA ARG A 162 8.25 2.05 -6.58
C ARG A 162 8.22 3.56 -6.40
N TRP A 163 7.26 4.20 -7.06
CA TRP A 163 6.97 5.62 -6.85
C TRP A 163 6.47 5.85 -5.42
N SER A 164 6.79 7.03 -4.89
CA SER A 164 6.16 7.57 -3.70
C SER A 164 5.33 8.81 -4.07
N GLY A 165 4.66 9.42 -3.09
CA GLY A 165 3.81 10.59 -3.31
C GLY A 165 4.42 11.87 -2.72
N ARG A 166 4.07 13.01 -3.32
CA ARG A 166 4.30 14.37 -2.80
C ARG A 166 2.97 15.13 -2.77
N GLY A 167 2.95 16.31 -2.14
CA GLY A 167 1.76 17.15 -2.06
C GLY A 167 0.70 16.48 -1.21
N VAL A 168 -0.44 16.13 -1.82
CA VAL A 168 -1.54 15.43 -1.14
C VAL A 168 -1.17 13.96 -0.82
N GLN A 169 -0.08 13.46 -1.41
CA GLN A 169 0.41 12.08 -1.30
C GLN A 169 -0.66 11.05 -1.66
N PRO A 170 -1.00 10.88 -2.96
CA PRO A 170 -2.06 9.98 -3.42
C PRO A 170 -1.98 8.54 -2.87
N HIS A 171 -0.76 8.02 -2.70
CA HIS A 171 -0.48 6.69 -2.11
C HIS A 171 -0.88 6.56 -0.63
N ASN A 172 -0.97 7.68 0.09
CA ASN A 172 -1.32 7.73 1.51
C ASN A 172 -2.72 8.31 1.74
N LEU A 173 -3.56 8.36 0.70
CA LEU A 173 -4.97 8.73 0.85
C LEU A 173 -5.72 7.65 1.62
N PRO A 174 -6.50 8.03 2.64
CA PRO A 174 -7.22 7.08 3.46
C PRO A 174 -8.22 6.27 2.63
N LYS A 175 -8.55 5.09 3.15
CA LYS A 175 -9.69 4.30 2.66
C LYS A 175 -10.94 4.72 3.45
N PRO A 176 -12.13 4.67 2.83
CA PRO A 176 -13.37 4.74 3.59
C PRO A 176 -13.39 3.68 4.70
N VAL A 177 -14.05 3.97 5.81
CA VAL A 177 -14.33 2.96 6.84
C VAL A 177 -15.26 1.89 6.26
N SER A 178 -15.19 0.68 6.80
CA SER A 178 -15.95 -0.48 6.27
C SER A 178 -17.46 -0.27 6.24
N ASP A 179 -17.99 0.51 7.18
CA ASP A 179 -19.42 0.80 7.26
C ASP A 179 -19.84 1.89 6.25
N LEU A 180 -18.88 2.47 5.53
CA LEU A 180 -19.07 3.50 4.51
C LEU A 180 -18.37 3.12 3.20
N ASP A 181 -18.61 1.89 2.73
CA ASP A 181 -18.03 1.34 1.48
C ASP A 181 -18.29 2.23 0.24
N TYR A 182 -19.38 3.02 0.24
CA TYR A 182 -19.73 3.96 -0.83
C TYR A 182 -19.94 5.38 -0.29
N VAL A 183 -19.07 6.29 -0.71
CA VAL A 183 -19.11 7.71 -0.31
C VAL A 183 -19.83 8.61 -1.31
N SER A 184 -20.10 8.12 -2.52
CA SER A 184 -20.74 8.92 -3.58
C SER A 184 -22.10 9.52 -3.18
N PRO A 185 -22.98 8.85 -2.40
CA PRO A 185 -24.26 9.44 -2.00
C PRO A 185 -24.14 10.63 -1.04
N LEU A 186 -22.97 10.80 -0.39
CA LEU A 186 -22.73 11.90 0.54
C LEU A 186 -22.33 13.20 -0.16
N LEU A 187 -21.86 13.13 -1.42
CA LEU A 187 -21.37 14.29 -2.16
C LEU A 187 -22.39 15.43 -2.28
N PRO A 188 -23.69 15.19 -2.52
CA PRO A 188 -24.69 16.26 -2.60
C PRO A 188 -25.03 16.88 -1.24
N LEU A 189 -24.63 16.24 -0.14
CA LEU A 189 -25.04 16.62 1.23
C LEU A 189 -23.99 17.50 1.92
N VAL A 190 -22.85 17.74 1.29
CA VAL A 190 -21.69 18.40 1.91
C VAL A 190 -21.90 19.88 2.26
N ASP A 191 -23.01 20.46 1.81
CA ASP A 191 -23.36 21.86 2.04
C ASP A 191 -24.03 22.12 3.39
N ASP A 192 -24.63 21.09 4.00
CA ASP A 192 -25.35 21.22 5.28
C ASP A 192 -24.89 20.16 6.28
N TYR A 193 -24.35 20.62 7.41
CA TYR A 193 -23.74 19.75 8.42
C TYR A 193 -24.76 18.76 9.02
N GLU A 194 -25.96 19.24 9.35
CA GLU A 194 -26.98 18.40 9.97
C GLU A 194 -27.46 17.32 9.00
N THR A 195 -27.79 17.69 7.76
CA THR A 195 -28.18 16.74 6.71
C THR A 195 -27.07 15.73 6.45
N PHE A 196 -25.82 16.19 6.37
CA PHE A 196 -24.65 15.33 6.19
C PHE A 196 -24.52 14.31 7.32
N GLN A 197 -24.61 14.76 8.58
CA GLN A 197 -24.52 13.90 9.76
C GLN A 197 -25.67 12.89 9.83
N HIS A 198 -26.91 13.30 9.55
CA HIS A 198 -28.08 12.41 9.59
C HIS A 198 -28.05 11.33 8.51
N ALA A 199 -27.32 11.54 7.40
CA ALA A 199 -27.17 10.55 6.36
C ALA A 199 -26.10 9.48 6.66
N LEU A 200 -25.32 9.65 7.74
CA LEU A 200 -24.27 8.71 8.09
C LEU A 200 -24.83 7.43 8.73
N PRO A 201 -24.29 6.25 8.39
CA PRO A 201 -24.60 5.01 9.11
C PRO A 201 -24.28 5.12 10.60
N ALA A 202 -24.99 4.35 11.42
CA ALA A 202 -24.69 4.26 12.84
C ALA A 202 -23.22 3.82 13.06
N GLY A 203 -22.52 4.53 13.94
CA GLY A 203 -21.09 4.29 14.23
C GLY A 203 -20.10 4.99 13.28
N VAL A 204 -20.56 5.62 12.20
CA VAL A 204 -19.69 6.39 11.29
C VAL A 204 -19.66 7.85 11.72
N SER A 205 -18.49 8.35 12.10
CA SER A 205 -18.31 9.77 12.44
C SER A 205 -18.29 10.66 11.19
N VAL A 206 -18.62 11.94 11.35
CA VAL A 206 -18.46 12.95 10.28
C VAL A 206 -17.02 12.98 9.76
N ALA A 207 -16.04 12.83 10.66
CA ALA A 207 -14.63 12.81 10.28
C ALA A 207 -14.23 11.54 9.49
N ASP A 208 -14.90 10.40 9.70
CA ASP A 208 -14.74 9.19 8.87
C ASP A 208 -15.28 9.40 7.47
N ALA A 209 -16.46 9.99 7.36
CA ALA A 209 -17.06 10.30 6.09
C ALA A 209 -16.23 11.30 5.27
N ILE A 210 -15.75 12.40 5.89
CA ILE A 210 -14.88 13.39 5.22
C ILE A 210 -13.58 12.73 4.76
N SER A 211 -12.96 11.87 5.58
CA SER A 211 -11.77 11.11 5.19
C SER A 211 -12.01 10.26 3.94
N GLY A 212 -13.17 9.61 3.82
CA GLY A 212 -13.57 8.88 2.62
C GLY A 212 -13.79 9.76 1.38
N LEU A 213 -14.14 11.04 1.58
CA LEU A 213 -14.44 12.02 0.52
C LEU A 213 -13.21 12.76 -0.04
N ILE A 214 -12.01 12.54 0.50
CA ILE A 214 -10.78 13.14 -0.05
C ILE A 214 -10.52 12.65 -1.49
N ARG A 215 -10.67 11.34 -1.76
CA ARG A 215 -10.46 10.77 -3.10
C ARG A 215 -11.43 11.38 -4.14
N PRO A 216 -12.75 11.49 -3.85
CA PRO A 216 -13.69 12.18 -4.74
C PRO A 216 -13.38 13.64 -5.06
N CYS A 217 -12.51 14.32 -4.32
CA CYS A 217 -12.04 15.67 -4.69
C CYS A 217 -11.20 15.63 -5.97
N PHE A 218 -10.53 14.52 -6.26
CA PHE A 218 -9.93 14.29 -7.57
C PHE A 218 -11.02 13.91 -8.57
N ARG A 219 -11.07 14.59 -9.72
CA ARG A 219 -12.14 14.46 -10.70
C ARG A 219 -11.62 14.50 -12.13
N ALA A 220 -12.46 14.09 -13.06
CA ALA A 220 -12.29 14.43 -14.46
C ALA A 220 -12.64 15.91 -14.69
N GLN A 221 -12.01 16.49 -15.71
CA GLN A 221 -12.43 17.76 -16.30
C GLN A 221 -13.87 17.64 -16.86
N PRO A 222 -14.61 18.75 -16.98
CA PRO A 222 -15.91 18.74 -17.65
C PRO A 222 -15.86 18.07 -19.03
N GLY A 223 -16.85 17.22 -19.33
CA GLY A 223 -16.91 16.45 -20.58
C GLY A 223 -15.97 15.24 -20.67
N HIS A 224 -15.19 14.96 -19.61
CA HIS A 224 -14.28 13.82 -19.54
C HIS A 224 -14.69 12.83 -18.45
N VAL A 225 -14.10 11.64 -18.51
CA VAL A 225 -14.26 10.55 -17.54
C VAL A 225 -12.88 10.05 -17.14
N LEU A 226 -12.72 9.69 -15.87
CA LEU A 226 -11.57 8.93 -15.40
C LEU A 226 -11.82 7.45 -15.66
N CYS A 227 -10.93 6.78 -16.39
CA CYS A 227 -10.92 5.32 -16.47
C CYS A 227 -9.81 4.80 -15.57
N ILE A 228 -10.18 3.98 -14.59
CA ILE A 228 -9.28 3.41 -13.59
C ILE A 228 -9.11 1.93 -13.87
N GLY A 229 -7.87 1.46 -13.97
CA GLY A 229 -7.51 0.03 -13.99
C GLY A 229 -6.59 -0.29 -12.82
N ASP A 230 -6.83 -1.40 -12.12
CA ASP A 230 -6.06 -1.88 -10.96
C ASP A 230 -5.62 -3.32 -11.19
N PHE A 231 -4.36 -3.65 -10.91
CA PHE A 231 -3.94 -5.05 -10.94
C PHE A 231 -4.55 -5.84 -9.77
N ALA A 232 -5.23 -6.94 -10.08
CA ALA A 232 -5.86 -7.79 -9.09
C ALA A 232 -4.84 -8.71 -8.39
N GLY A 233 -4.35 -8.29 -7.22
CA GLY A 233 -3.49 -9.12 -6.37
C GLY A 233 -2.10 -9.39 -6.97
N ILE A 234 -1.52 -8.40 -7.66
CA ILE A 234 -0.30 -8.55 -8.47
C ILE A 234 0.89 -9.13 -7.69
N GLU A 235 1.07 -8.75 -6.43
CA GLU A 235 2.20 -9.24 -5.63
C GLU A 235 2.05 -10.73 -5.24
N ALA A 236 0.83 -11.20 -5.02
CA ALA A 236 0.59 -12.62 -4.76
C ALA A 236 0.85 -13.45 -6.03
N ARG A 237 0.40 -12.96 -7.19
CA ARG A 237 0.71 -13.53 -8.51
C ARG A 237 2.21 -13.51 -8.81
N GLY A 238 2.88 -12.40 -8.49
CA GLY A 238 4.31 -12.23 -8.67
C GLY A 238 5.14 -13.15 -7.77
N THR A 239 4.71 -13.38 -6.53
CA THR A 239 5.34 -14.35 -5.64
C THR A 239 5.21 -15.77 -6.19
N ALA A 240 4.01 -16.17 -6.61
CA ALA A 240 3.76 -17.48 -7.22
C ALA A 240 4.60 -17.69 -8.48
N TRP A 241 4.63 -16.70 -9.38
CA TRP A 241 5.39 -16.74 -10.62
C TRP A 241 6.91 -16.75 -10.40
N CYS A 242 7.41 -15.99 -9.43
CA CYS A 242 8.84 -16.00 -9.08
C CYS A 242 9.28 -17.35 -8.50
N ALA A 243 8.39 -18.05 -7.81
CA ALA A 243 8.66 -19.33 -7.17
C ALA A 243 8.36 -20.55 -8.06
N ASP A 244 7.72 -20.36 -9.22
CA ASP A 244 7.11 -21.45 -10.00
C ASP A 244 6.14 -22.30 -9.15
N GLU A 245 5.33 -21.63 -8.31
CA GLU A 245 4.33 -22.29 -7.45
C GLU A 245 3.09 -22.67 -8.26
N GLN A 246 3.18 -23.85 -8.88
CA GLN A 246 2.24 -24.28 -9.91
C GLN A 246 0.78 -24.30 -9.46
N ARG A 247 0.52 -24.67 -8.21
CA ARG A 247 -0.83 -24.67 -7.64
C ARG A 247 -1.47 -23.28 -7.68
N GLN A 248 -0.72 -22.25 -7.29
CA GLN A 248 -1.23 -20.89 -7.30
C GLN A 248 -1.39 -20.38 -8.74
N LEU A 249 -0.45 -20.72 -9.61
CA LEU A 249 -0.50 -20.33 -11.03
C LEU A 249 -1.73 -20.93 -11.74
N GLU A 250 -2.01 -22.21 -11.52
CA GLU A 250 -3.21 -22.89 -12.05
C GLU A 250 -4.50 -22.25 -11.50
N LEU A 251 -4.58 -22.03 -10.19
CA LEU A 251 -5.72 -21.36 -9.56
C LEU A 251 -5.97 -19.97 -10.18
N PHE A 252 -4.90 -19.20 -10.43
CA PHE A 252 -5.01 -17.90 -11.07
C PHE A 252 -5.45 -17.98 -12.53
N ALA A 253 -4.97 -18.98 -13.29
CA ALA A 253 -5.38 -19.19 -14.67
C ALA A 253 -6.87 -19.53 -14.77
N GLU A 254 -7.39 -20.29 -13.82
CA GLU A 254 -8.82 -20.64 -13.70
C GLU A 254 -9.68 -19.47 -13.17
N GLY A 255 -9.06 -18.37 -12.72
CA GLY A 255 -9.76 -17.23 -12.12
C GLY A 255 -10.22 -17.45 -10.69
N GLY A 256 -9.61 -18.39 -9.98
CA GLY A 256 -9.86 -18.64 -8.58
C GLY A 256 -9.29 -17.54 -7.68
N ASP A 257 -9.91 -17.40 -6.51
CA ASP A 257 -9.47 -16.48 -5.46
C ASP A 257 -8.48 -17.19 -4.51
N ASN A 258 -7.21 -16.83 -4.60
CA ASN A 258 -6.16 -17.44 -3.78
C ASN A 258 -6.29 -17.19 -2.27
N TYR A 259 -7.01 -16.14 -1.87
CA TYR A 259 -7.30 -15.88 -0.46
C TYR A 259 -8.39 -16.82 0.04
N CYS A 260 -9.42 -17.06 -0.77
CA CYS A 260 -10.44 -18.06 -0.50
C CYS A 260 -9.88 -19.49 -0.52
N ASP A 261 -8.97 -19.83 -1.44
CA ASP A 261 -8.31 -21.14 -1.47
C ASP A 261 -7.55 -21.43 -0.16
N LEU A 262 -6.71 -20.47 0.26
CA LEU A 262 -5.97 -20.64 1.51
C LEU A 262 -6.90 -20.62 2.73
N ALA A 263 -7.90 -19.74 2.76
CA ALA A 263 -8.88 -19.73 3.84
C ALA A 263 -9.60 -21.09 3.92
N SER A 264 -10.02 -21.66 2.79
CA SER A 264 -10.68 -22.97 2.77
C SER A 264 -9.81 -24.07 3.38
N GLN A 265 -8.49 -24.02 3.12
CA GLN A 265 -7.53 -24.92 3.75
C GLN A 265 -7.38 -24.68 5.26
N ILE A 266 -7.37 -23.42 5.71
CA ILE A 266 -7.25 -23.06 7.13
C ILE A 266 -8.49 -23.51 7.92
N TYR A 267 -9.68 -23.29 7.35
CA TYR A 267 -10.96 -23.53 8.01
C TYR A 267 -11.49 -24.96 7.83
N GLY A 268 -11.03 -25.69 6.82
CA GLY A 268 -11.49 -27.05 6.52
C GLY A 268 -12.85 -27.13 5.80
N TYR A 269 -13.39 -26.00 5.33
CA TYR A 269 -14.61 -25.92 4.52
C TYR A 269 -14.44 -24.87 3.41
N THR A 270 -15.26 -24.91 2.37
CA THR A 270 -15.19 -23.97 1.25
C THR A 270 -15.52 -22.54 1.68
N VAL A 271 -14.57 -21.63 1.52
CA VAL A 271 -14.72 -20.18 1.75
C VAL A 271 -14.93 -19.49 0.41
N THR A 272 -15.95 -18.64 0.30
CA THR A 272 -16.27 -17.88 -0.92
C THR A 272 -15.99 -16.37 -0.75
N PRO A 273 -15.96 -15.56 -1.83
CA PRO A 273 -15.73 -14.11 -1.73
C PRO A 273 -16.73 -13.36 -0.85
N GLU A 274 -17.95 -13.88 -0.69
CA GLU A 274 -19.01 -13.33 0.15
C GLU A 274 -18.69 -13.48 1.65
N MET A 275 -17.87 -14.47 2.01
CA MET A 275 -17.40 -14.74 3.38
C MET A 275 -16.24 -13.80 3.75
N LYS A 276 -16.54 -12.49 3.84
CA LYS A 276 -15.53 -11.42 3.96
C LYS A 276 -14.55 -11.62 5.13
N LYS A 277 -15.00 -12.16 6.27
CA LYS A 277 -14.18 -12.31 7.48
C LYS A 277 -13.15 -13.44 7.32
N GLU A 278 -13.59 -14.58 6.82
CA GLU A 278 -12.77 -15.77 6.56
C GLU A 278 -11.77 -15.49 5.44
N ARG A 279 -12.24 -14.87 4.35
CA ARG A 279 -11.37 -14.41 3.26
C ARG A 279 -10.32 -13.41 3.75
N ALA A 280 -10.64 -12.55 4.72
CA ALA A 280 -9.67 -11.62 5.28
C ALA A 280 -8.51 -12.35 5.99
N VAL A 281 -8.76 -13.45 6.70
CA VAL A 281 -7.70 -14.31 7.28
C VAL A 281 -6.79 -14.83 6.18
N GLY A 282 -7.36 -15.45 5.13
CA GLY A 282 -6.61 -15.94 3.99
C GLY A 282 -5.78 -14.85 3.32
N LYS A 283 -6.35 -13.64 3.17
CA LYS A 283 -5.66 -12.48 2.59
C LYS A 283 -4.48 -11.99 3.41
N VAL A 284 -4.62 -11.89 4.74
CA VAL A 284 -3.50 -11.52 5.61
C VAL A 284 -2.43 -12.60 5.56
N ALA A 285 -2.81 -13.87 5.52
CA ALA A 285 -1.90 -14.99 5.46
C ALA A 285 -1.12 -15.01 4.13
N VAL A 286 -1.77 -14.93 2.98
CA VAL A 286 -1.08 -14.89 1.68
C VAL A 286 -0.10 -13.73 1.58
N LEU A 287 -0.56 -12.50 1.88
CA LEU A 287 0.25 -11.29 1.71
C LEU A 287 1.38 -11.18 2.73
N GLY A 288 1.21 -11.74 3.92
CA GLY A 288 2.25 -11.74 4.94
C GLY A 288 3.21 -12.92 4.81
N CYS A 289 2.66 -14.13 4.75
CA CYS A 289 3.45 -15.34 4.76
C CYS A 289 4.26 -15.52 3.48
N GLY A 290 3.85 -14.95 2.33
CA GLY A 290 4.62 -14.97 1.08
C GLY A 290 6.03 -14.41 1.18
N TYR A 291 6.33 -13.67 2.25
CA TYR A 291 7.64 -13.07 2.54
C TYR A 291 8.24 -13.55 3.86
N GLY A 292 7.84 -14.74 4.34
CA GLY A 292 8.43 -15.38 5.51
C GLY A 292 8.01 -14.79 6.86
N MET A 293 6.83 -14.17 6.95
CA MET A 293 6.29 -13.62 8.20
C MET A 293 6.23 -14.66 9.33
N ALA A 294 6.54 -14.20 10.55
CA ALA A 294 6.48 -15.00 11.78
C ALA A 294 5.12 -14.84 12.50
N ALA A 295 4.80 -15.78 13.38
CA ALA A 295 3.52 -15.86 14.09
C ALA A 295 3.16 -14.60 14.86
N GLU A 296 4.10 -14.03 15.61
CA GLU A 296 3.90 -12.79 16.36
C GLU A 296 3.54 -11.60 15.44
N THR A 297 4.23 -11.48 14.30
CA THR A 297 3.97 -10.42 13.33
C THR A 297 2.64 -10.64 12.61
N PHE A 298 2.30 -11.90 12.32
CA PHE A 298 1.00 -12.27 11.76
C PHE A 298 -0.14 -11.92 12.71
N ALA A 299 -0.03 -12.28 13.99
CA ALA A 299 -1.00 -11.93 15.03
C ALA A 299 -1.20 -10.42 15.11
N ALA A 300 -0.11 -9.64 15.15
CA ALA A 300 -0.18 -8.18 15.18
C ALA A 300 -0.88 -7.60 13.93
N ASN A 301 -0.65 -8.18 12.74
CA ASN A 301 -1.31 -7.77 11.51
C ASN A 301 -2.80 -8.14 11.48
N CYS A 302 -3.18 -9.29 12.05
CA CYS A 302 -4.58 -9.66 12.25
C CYS A 302 -5.29 -8.66 13.16
N THR A 303 -4.69 -8.30 14.30
CA THR A 303 -5.22 -7.27 15.21
C THR A 303 -5.39 -5.93 14.48
N LYS A 304 -4.36 -5.45 13.77
CA LYS A 304 -4.43 -4.18 13.01
C LYS A 304 -5.53 -4.14 11.95
N LYS A 305 -5.91 -5.31 11.42
CA LYS A 305 -6.93 -5.44 10.37
C LYS A 305 -8.28 -5.90 10.92
N ASN A 306 -8.46 -5.91 12.24
CA ASN A 306 -9.66 -6.40 12.92
C ASN A 306 -10.06 -7.82 12.49
N VAL A 307 -9.06 -8.67 12.25
CA VAL A 307 -9.24 -10.09 11.90
C VAL A 307 -9.12 -10.93 13.18
N ASN A 308 -10.23 -11.52 13.62
CA ASN A 308 -10.27 -12.32 14.84
C ASN A 308 -9.98 -13.80 14.56
N LEU A 309 -8.77 -14.26 14.93
CA LEU A 309 -8.34 -15.66 14.76
C LEU A 309 -9.03 -16.61 15.75
N ALA A 310 -9.44 -16.14 16.92
CA ALA A 310 -10.14 -16.99 17.91
C ALA A 310 -11.53 -17.41 17.39
N ALA A 311 -12.22 -16.52 16.68
CA ALA A 311 -13.46 -16.84 15.97
C ALA A 311 -13.27 -17.89 14.86
N ALA A 312 -12.02 -18.08 14.40
CA ALA A 312 -11.64 -19.05 13.40
C ALA A 312 -11.13 -20.37 13.99
N SER A 313 -11.16 -20.54 15.31
CA SER A 313 -10.65 -21.73 16.02
C SER A 313 -9.23 -22.13 15.58
N THR A 314 -8.38 -21.14 15.28
CA THR A 314 -7.02 -21.34 14.76
C THR A 314 -6.01 -20.48 15.51
N THR A 315 -4.73 -20.82 15.41
CA THR A 315 -3.62 -20.01 15.96
C THR A 315 -2.79 -19.39 14.85
N PRO A 316 -2.09 -18.27 15.10
CA PRO A 316 -1.11 -17.70 14.17
C PRO A 316 -0.13 -18.73 13.59
N GLU A 317 0.38 -19.63 14.44
CA GLU A 317 1.33 -20.67 14.05
C GLU A 317 0.69 -21.69 13.10
N ALA A 318 -0.53 -22.13 13.40
CA ALA A 318 -1.26 -23.08 12.57
C ALA A 318 -1.56 -22.50 11.18
N VAL A 319 -1.95 -21.22 11.11
CA VAL A 319 -2.18 -20.51 9.84
C VAL A 319 -0.90 -20.42 9.01
N ILE A 320 0.21 -20.04 9.65
CA ILE A 320 1.52 -19.94 8.97
C ILE A 320 1.97 -21.30 8.46
N GLU A 321 1.85 -22.36 9.25
CA GLU A 321 2.24 -23.69 8.82
C GLU A 321 1.32 -24.21 7.70
N SER A 322 0.02 -23.91 7.76
CA SER A 322 -0.92 -24.20 6.67
C SER A 322 -0.49 -23.53 5.36
N TYR A 323 -0.14 -22.23 5.38
CA TYR A 323 0.40 -21.54 4.21
C TYR A 323 1.67 -22.21 3.67
N ARG A 324 2.65 -22.47 4.55
CA ARG A 324 3.95 -22.99 4.14
C ARG A 324 3.89 -24.43 3.62
N ASP A 325 2.99 -25.24 4.17
CA ASP A 325 2.73 -26.60 3.68
C ASP A 325 1.94 -26.59 2.36
N ARG A 326 1.06 -25.60 2.18
CA ARG A 326 0.29 -25.41 0.94
C ARG A 326 1.16 -24.96 -0.25
N TYR A 327 2.17 -24.12 0.00
CA TYR A 327 2.99 -23.48 -1.04
C TYR A 327 4.49 -23.75 -0.84
N PRO A 328 4.95 -24.99 -1.03
CA PRO A 328 6.33 -25.41 -0.75
C PRO A 328 7.35 -24.83 -1.74
N ALA A 329 6.97 -24.43 -2.95
CA ALA A 329 7.92 -23.79 -3.88
C ALA A 329 8.32 -22.40 -3.38
N ILE A 330 7.43 -21.74 -2.63
CA ILE A 330 7.71 -20.46 -1.96
C ILE A 330 8.44 -20.70 -0.63
N ALA A 331 7.82 -21.44 0.28
CA ALA A 331 8.23 -21.54 1.68
C ALA A 331 9.28 -22.63 1.97
N GLY A 332 9.44 -23.59 1.07
CA GLY A 332 10.28 -24.76 1.25
C GLY A 332 9.58 -25.89 2.02
N ARG A 333 10.23 -27.05 2.01
CA ARG A 333 9.76 -28.26 2.67
C ARG A 333 10.47 -28.43 4.01
N LYS A 334 9.75 -28.96 5.00
CA LYS A 334 10.33 -29.29 6.31
C LYS A 334 11.45 -30.31 6.13
N ARG A 335 12.62 -30.02 6.72
CA ARG A 335 13.72 -30.98 6.72
C ARG A 335 13.43 -32.14 7.69
N PRO A 336 13.46 -33.41 7.24
CA PRO A 336 13.29 -34.57 8.12
C PRO A 336 14.29 -34.55 9.27
N GLY A 337 13.81 -34.75 10.50
CA GLY A 337 14.66 -34.78 11.70
C GLY A 337 15.09 -33.41 12.26
N SER A 338 14.62 -32.29 11.68
CA SER A 338 14.86 -30.97 12.29
C SER A 338 13.87 -30.70 13.43
N SER A 339 14.39 -30.41 14.63
CA SER A 339 13.58 -30.12 15.83
C SER A 339 12.93 -28.73 15.83
N GLY A 340 13.26 -27.88 14.85
CA GLY A 340 12.85 -26.46 14.80
C GLY A 340 11.96 -26.06 13.63
N GLY A 341 11.46 -27.02 12.82
CA GLY A 341 10.61 -26.70 11.67
C GLY A 341 11.33 -25.95 10.54
N TRP A 342 12.65 -26.14 10.42
CA TRP A 342 13.44 -25.52 9.35
C TRP A 342 12.99 -26.02 7.99
N ARG A 343 12.86 -25.09 7.04
CA ARG A 343 12.42 -25.36 5.66
C ARG A 343 13.52 -25.04 4.66
N GLU A 344 13.63 -25.88 3.63
CA GLU A 344 14.62 -25.73 2.56
C GLU A 344 14.00 -26.00 1.19
N GLY A 345 14.69 -25.57 0.14
CA GLY A 345 14.32 -25.81 -1.26
C GLY A 345 13.22 -24.88 -1.81
N GLY A 346 12.69 -23.96 -1.00
CA GLY A 346 11.77 -22.92 -1.47
C GLY A 346 12.47 -21.61 -1.81
N LEU A 347 11.78 -20.74 -2.53
CA LEU A 347 12.25 -19.44 -3.03
C LEU A 347 13.03 -18.64 -1.97
N TRP A 348 12.50 -18.52 -0.75
CA TRP A 348 13.17 -17.74 0.32
C TRP A 348 14.56 -18.28 0.65
N SER A 349 14.64 -19.58 0.91
CA SER A 349 15.90 -20.24 1.30
C SER A 349 16.90 -20.27 0.14
N ASN A 350 16.41 -20.48 -1.09
CA ASN A 350 17.23 -20.49 -2.29
C ASN A 350 17.82 -19.09 -2.57
N LEU A 351 17.03 -18.03 -2.41
CA LEU A 351 17.51 -16.65 -2.56
C LEU A 351 18.56 -16.30 -1.50
N GLU A 352 18.31 -16.65 -0.24
CA GLU A 352 19.28 -16.38 0.83
C GLU A 352 20.60 -17.14 0.58
N LEU A 353 20.51 -18.39 0.15
CA LEU A 353 21.69 -19.20 -0.20
C LEU A 353 22.45 -18.58 -1.38
N ALA A 354 21.76 -18.17 -2.45
CA ALA A 354 22.35 -17.52 -3.62
C ALA A 354 23.11 -16.24 -3.24
N VAL A 355 22.50 -15.39 -2.41
CA VAL A 355 23.15 -14.16 -1.92
C VAL A 355 24.38 -14.47 -1.07
N ARG A 356 24.29 -15.40 -0.12
CA ARG A 356 25.44 -15.79 0.71
C ARG A 356 26.57 -16.36 -0.14
N ARG A 357 26.26 -17.18 -1.14
CA ARG A 357 27.25 -17.71 -2.09
C ARG A 357 27.95 -16.61 -2.86
N ALA A 358 27.19 -15.63 -3.36
CA ALA A 358 27.75 -14.48 -4.08
C ALA A 358 28.69 -13.66 -3.18
N ILE A 359 28.27 -13.31 -1.96
CA ILE A 359 29.10 -12.57 -0.99
C ILE A 359 30.39 -13.34 -0.66
N ASN A 360 30.31 -14.67 -0.54
CA ASN A 360 31.47 -15.53 -0.27
C ASN A 360 32.34 -15.83 -1.51
N GLY A 361 32.13 -15.15 -2.64
CA GLY A 361 32.98 -15.28 -3.83
C GLY A 361 32.70 -16.50 -4.71
N ASN A 362 31.56 -17.18 -4.56
CA ASN A 362 31.23 -18.38 -5.34
C ASN A 362 30.61 -18.09 -6.72
N GLY A 363 30.78 -16.88 -7.24
CA GLY A 363 30.29 -16.44 -8.54
C GLY A 363 28.77 -16.16 -8.60
N PRO A 364 28.27 -15.80 -9.79
CA PRO A 364 26.86 -15.50 -10.03
C PRO A 364 26.00 -16.77 -9.96
N SER A 365 24.70 -16.59 -9.66
CA SER A 365 23.73 -17.70 -9.62
C SER A 365 22.34 -17.25 -10.08
N GLU A 366 21.60 -18.18 -10.68
CA GLU A 366 20.19 -17.99 -11.07
C GLU A 366 19.29 -18.57 -9.98
N VAL A 367 18.27 -17.82 -9.58
CA VAL A 367 17.32 -18.25 -8.54
C VAL A 367 15.95 -17.59 -8.76
N GLY A 368 14.90 -18.41 -8.76
CA GLY A 368 13.57 -17.99 -9.20
C GLY A 368 13.64 -17.52 -10.65
N LYS A 369 13.40 -16.23 -10.88
CA LYS A 369 13.54 -15.56 -12.19
C LYS A 369 14.67 -14.53 -12.24
N CYS A 370 15.56 -14.53 -11.24
CA CYS A 370 16.57 -13.49 -11.06
C CYS A 370 17.99 -14.04 -11.07
N ARG A 371 18.94 -13.17 -11.47
CA ARG A 371 20.37 -13.44 -11.38
C ARG A 371 21.00 -12.66 -10.25
N VAL A 372 21.68 -13.35 -9.33
CA VAL A 372 22.35 -12.78 -8.16
C VAL A 372 23.86 -12.80 -8.38
N GLN A 373 24.54 -11.67 -8.17
CA GLN A 373 25.99 -11.56 -8.32
C GLN A 373 26.59 -10.43 -7.48
N MET A 374 27.89 -10.47 -7.21
CA MET A 374 28.64 -9.33 -6.68
C MET A 374 29.24 -8.50 -7.80
N GLN A 375 29.32 -7.18 -7.60
CA GLN A 375 30.13 -6.26 -8.39
C GLN A 375 30.88 -5.34 -7.43
N GLY A 376 32.20 -5.56 -7.28
CA GLY A 376 32.95 -4.92 -6.21
C GLY A 376 32.41 -5.34 -4.84
N SER A 377 32.09 -4.36 -3.98
CA SER A 377 31.46 -4.58 -2.68
C SER A 377 29.93 -4.65 -2.73
N ASP A 378 29.32 -4.45 -3.89
CA ASP A 378 27.87 -4.36 -4.02
C ASP A 378 27.27 -5.69 -4.47
N LEU A 379 26.18 -6.09 -3.83
CA LEU A 379 25.36 -7.21 -4.28
C LEU A 379 24.30 -6.69 -5.26
N LEU A 380 24.26 -7.29 -6.44
CA LEU A 380 23.32 -6.98 -7.51
C LEU A 380 22.37 -8.16 -7.72
N ILE A 381 21.08 -7.84 -7.77
CA ILE A 381 20.04 -8.79 -8.20
C ILE A 381 19.42 -8.27 -9.50
N ARG A 382 19.69 -8.94 -10.61
CA ARG A 382 19.09 -8.64 -11.91
C ARG A 382 17.71 -9.29 -11.99
N LEU A 383 16.70 -8.45 -12.19
CA LEU A 383 15.31 -8.84 -12.40
C LEU A 383 15.10 -9.33 -13.84
N PRO A 384 14.00 -10.05 -14.13
CA PRO A 384 13.62 -10.46 -15.49
C PRO A 384 13.55 -9.32 -16.50
N SER A 385 13.13 -8.13 -16.06
CA SER A 385 13.09 -6.90 -16.85
C SER A 385 14.48 -6.38 -17.28
N GLY A 386 15.55 -6.96 -16.72
CA GLY A 386 16.93 -6.49 -16.88
C GLY A 386 17.36 -5.46 -15.84
N ARG A 387 16.42 -4.86 -15.10
CA ARG A 387 16.71 -3.88 -14.03
C ARG A 387 17.48 -4.53 -12.87
N LEU A 388 18.34 -3.75 -12.24
CA LEU A 388 19.18 -4.18 -11.13
C LEU A 388 18.68 -3.61 -9.80
N LEU A 389 18.52 -4.47 -8.79
CA LEU A 389 18.45 -4.07 -7.39
C LEU A 389 19.86 -4.06 -6.81
N TYR A 390 20.21 -2.99 -6.10
CA TYR A 390 21.53 -2.77 -5.53
C TYR A 390 21.48 -2.82 -4.00
N TYR A 391 22.28 -3.71 -3.41
CA TYR A 391 22.53 -3.77 -1.97
C TYR A 391 23.98 -3.36 -1.75
N ARG A 392 24.18 -2.09 -1.38
CA ARG A 392 25.52 -1.49 -1.32
C ARG A 392 26.33 -2.05 -0.17
N ASN A 393 27.63 -2.29 -0.39
CA ASN A 393 28.54 -2.83 0.62
C ASN A 393 28.01 -4.10 1.32
N ALA A 394 27.40 -5.00 0.55
CA ALA A 394 26.75 -6.19 1.09
C ALA A 394 27.79 -7.19 1.63
N HIS A 395 27.63 -7.59 2.90
CA HIS A 395 28.51 -8.55 3.56
C HIS A 395 27.76 -9.38 4.61
N ILE A 396 28.42 -10.44 5.11
CA ILE A 396 27.90 -11.26 6.22
C ILE A 396 28.51 -10.75 7.53
N GLU A 397 27.66 -10.45 8.50
CA GLU A 397 28.06 -10.03 9.83
C GLU A 397 27.53 -11.00 10.89
N ARG A 398 28.32 -11.23 11.93
CA ARG A 398 27.96 -12.07 13.07
C ARG A 398 27.33 -11.20 14.16
N PHE A 399 26.03 -11.38 14.39
CA PHE A 399 25.33 -10.73 15.50
C PHE A 399 25.26 -11.65 16.71
N SER A 400 25.74 -11.18 17.86
CA SER A 400 25.42 -11.71 19.18
C SER A 400 24.53 -10.73 19.92
N LYS A 401 23.36 -11.18 20.38
CA LYS A 401 22.55 -10.41 21.31
C LYS A 401 23.08 -10.67 22.72
N GLU A 402 23.33 -9.64 23.53
CA GLU A 402 23.73 -9.82 24.94
C GLU A 402 22.75 -10.76 25.66
N GLY A 403 23.30 -11.76 26.38
CA GLY A 403 22.51 -12.77 27.08
C GLY A 403 22.02 -13.96 26.22
N VAL A 404 22.23 -13.98 24.90
CA VAL A 404 21.82 -15.09 24.02
C VAL A 404 23.07 -15.82 23.49
N HIS A 405 23.24 -17.09 23.86
CA HIS A 405 24.38 -17.95 23.44
C HIS A 405 24.34 -18.40 21.97
N SER A 406 23.57 -17.71 21.11
CA SER A 406 23.47 -18.01 19.69
C SER A 406 23.90 -16.81 18.88
N SER A 407 24.89 -16.98 18.01
CA SER A 407 25.26 -15.97 17.03
C SER A 407 24.53 -16.22 15.72
N ARG A 408 23.80 -15.23 15.19
CA ARG A 408 23.19 -15.31 13.86
C ARG A 408 24.09 -14.62 12.84
N HIS A 409 24.33 -15.27 11.72
CA HIS A 409 24.98 -14.65 10.56
C HIS A 409 23.92 -13.94 9.73
N SER A 410 23.95 -12.61 9.71
CA SER A 410 23.00 -11.80 8.95
C SER A 410 23.66 -11.23 7.71
N ILE A 411 22.89 -11.13 6.64
CA ILE A 411 23.29 -10.37 5.46
C ILE A 411 22.99 -8.90 5.78
N VAL A 412 24.00 -8.05 5.69
CA VAL A 412 23.90 -6.61 5.97
C VAL A 412 24.39 -5.81 4.76
N PHE A 413 23.81 -4.62 4.60
CA PHE A 413 24.11 -3.70 3.51
C PHE A 413 23.81 -2.26 3.92
N ASP A 414 24.32 -1.30 3.16
CA ASP A 414 24.04 0.12 3.36
C ASP A 414 22.70 0.45 2.70
N GLY A 415 21.70 0.76 3.53
CA GLY A 415 20.37 1.13 3.08
C GLY A 415 20.31 2.57 2.54
N PRO A 416 19.32 2.89 1.70
CA PRO A 416 19.18 4.23 1.13
C PRO A 416 18.77 5.28 2.17
N VAL A 417 18.15 4.86 3.28
CA VAL A 417 17.71 5.73 4.37
C VAL A 417 18.51 5.50 5.64
N ARG A 418 18.82 4.24 5.95
CA ARG A 418 19.62 3.87 7.12
C ARG A 418 20.98 3.36 6.64
N PRO A 419 22.09 3.85 7.22
CA PRO A 419 23.43 3.47 6.78
C PRO A 419 23.74 1.98 7.02
N ARG A 420 22.88 1.25 7.74
CA ARG A 420 23.04 -0.18 7.98
C ARG A 420 21.68 -0.85 8.12
N GLU A 421 21.40 -1.77 7.23
CA GLU A 421 20.19 -2.59 7.22
C GLU A 421 20.55 -4.07 7.11
N SER A 422 19.70 -4.94 7.64
CA SER A 422 19.84 -6.38 7.48
C SER A 422 18.71 -6.94 6.62
N THR A 423 19.02 -8.01 5.89
CA THR A 423 18.05 -8.72 5.05
C THR A 423 18.16 -10.23 5.25
N TYR A 424 17.15 -10.94 4.75
CA TYR A 424 17.03 -12.39 4.79
C TYR A 424 16.16 -12.85 3.61
N GLY A 425 16.07 -14.16 3.36
CA GLY A 425 15.38 -14.72 2.19
C GLY A 425 13.98 -14.17 1.92
N GLY A 426 13.16 -14.02 2.97
CA GLY A 426 11.81 -13.46 2.86
C GLY A 426 11.79 -11.98 2.45
N LYS A 427 12.66 -11.15 3.05
CA LYS A 427 12.76 -9.72 2.70
C LYS A 427 13.35 -9.51 1.29
N LEU A 428 14.31 -10.33 0.88
CA LEU A 428 14.81 -10.35 -0.50
C LEU A 428 13.68 -10.67 -1.49
N THR A 429 12.84 -11.66 -1.16
CA THR A 429 11.68 -12.04 -1.97
C THR A 429 10.69 -10.89 -2.10
N GLU A 430 10.34 -10.22 -1.00
CA GLU A 430 9.48 -9.04 -1.00
C GLU A 430 10.03 -7.94 -1.92
N ASN A 431 11.33 -7.63 -1.80
CA ASN A 431 11.98 -6.60 -2.61
C ASN A 431 11.95 -6.96 -4.11
N ILE A 432 12.24 -8.21 -4.46
CA ILE A 432 12.23 -8.71 -5.84
C ILE A 432 10.82 -8.66 -6.44
N VAL A 433 9.83 -9.22 -5.74
CA VAL A 433 8.44 -9.27 -6.21
C VAL A 433 7.89 -7.86 -6.37
N SER A 434 8.06 -6.99 -5.37
CA SER A 434 7.60 -5.59 -5.45
C SER A 434 8.26 -4.82 -6.59
N ALA A 435 9.55 -5.10 -6.86
CA ALA A 435 10.29 -4.51 -7.98
C ALA A 435 9.78 -5.02 -9.34
N ILE A 436 9.49 -6.31 -9.49
CA ILE A 436 8.91 -6.90 -10.71
C ILE A 436 7.51 -6.32 -10.96
N CYS A 437 6.65 -6.24 -9.95
CA CYS A 437 5.32 -5.65 -10.08
C CYS A 437 5.38 -4.17 -10.48
N ARG A 438 6.37 -3.43 -9.97
CA ARG A 438 6.64 -2.05 -10.39
C ARG A 438 7.04 -1.99 -11.87
N ASP A 439 7.85 -2.92 -12.36
CA ASP A 439 8.29 -2.94 -13.76
C ASP A 439 7.14 -3.29 -14.72
N LEU A 440 6.20 -4.14 -14.29
CA LEU A 440 4.93 -4.36 -15.00
C LEU A 440 4.10 -3.07 -15.09
N LEU A 441 3.92 -2.36 -13.96
CA LEU A 441 3.20 -1.09 -13.94
C LEU A 441 3.88 -0.03 -14.83
N ALA A 442 5.20 0.09 -14.75
CA ALA A 442 5.99 1.01 -15.57
C ALA A 442 5.78 0.75 -17.07
N THR A 443 5.83 -0.53 -17.46
CA THR A 443 5.58 -0.97 -18.84
C THR A 443 4.15 -0.62 -19.28
N ALA A 444 3.15 -0.87 -18.43
CA ALA A 444 1.77 -0.54 -18.72
C ALA A 444 1.55 0.97 -18.90
N ILE A 445 2.14 1.81 -18.04
CA ILE A 445 2.07 3.28 -18.17
C ILE A 445 2.68 3.75 -19.50
N ILE A 446 3.86 3.23 -19.87
CA ILE A 446 4.51 3.55 -21.14
C ILE A 446 3.62 3.17 -22.33
N ASN A 447 3.03 1.99 -22.28
CA ASN A 447 2.16 1.51 -23.35
C ASN A 447 0.85 2.29 -23.43
N CYS A 448 0.30 2.76 -22.31
CA CYS A 448 -0.86 3.67 -22.29
C CYS A 448 -0.54 4.99 -23.01
N GLU A 449 0.57 5.64 -22.64
CA GLU A 449 0.98 6.91 -23.27
C GLU A 449 1.24 6.73 -24.77
N ARG A 450 1.90 5.63 -25.19
CA ARG A 450 2.12 5.31 -26.61
C ARG A 450 0.83 5.04 -27.38
N ALA A 451 -0.18 4.47 -26.73
CA ALA A 451 -1.50 4.21 -27.31
C ALA A 451 -2.40 5.45 -27.35
N GLY A 452 -1.94 6.60 -26.86
CA GLY A 452 -2.74 7.82 -26.78
C GLY A 452 -3.77 7.80 -25.66
N LEU A 453 -3.56 6.99 -24.61
CA LEU A 453 -4.37 6.97 -23.39
C LEU A 453 -3.69 7.82 -22.30
N PRO A 454 -4.10 9.08 -22.10
CA PRO A 454 -3.34 10.02 -21.27
C PRO A 454 -3.45 9.65 -19.79
N VAL A 455 -2.35 9.21 -19.17
CA VAL A 455 -2.29 8.87 -17.75
C VAL A 455 -2.21 10.16 -16.93
N VAL A 456 -3.16 10.37 -16.03
CA VAL A 456 -3.21 11.57 -15.16
C VAL A 456 -2.73 11.28 -13.74
N LEU A 457 -2.79 10.03 -13.32
CA LEU A 457 -2.37 9.58 -11.99
C LEU A 457 -2.11 8.07 -12.03
N HIS A 458 -1.22 7.59 -11.16
CA HIS A 458 -1.14 6.17 -10.83
C HIS A 458 -0.91 6.00 -9.32
N VAL A 459 -1.57 5.04 -8.69
CA VAL A 459 -1.52 4.85 -7.23
C VAL A 459 -1.39 3.37 -6.89
N HIS A 460 -0.29 2.98 -6.25
CA HIS A 460 0.06 1.58 -6.02
C HIS A 460 0.10 0.80 -7.33
N ASP A 461 -0.90 -0.03 -7.59
CA ASP A 461 -1.05 -0.89 -8.76
C ASP A 461 -2.11 -0.37 -9.75
N GLU A 462 -2.65 0.83 -9.47
CA GLU A 462 -3.68 1.49 -10.27
C GLU A 462 -3.09 2.44 -11.30
N ILE A 463 -3.65 2.44 -12.51
CA ILE A 463 -3.47 3.49 -13.54
C ILE A 463 -4.81 4.22 -13.70
N VAL A 464 -4.75 5.56 -13.73
CA VAL A 464 -5.88 6.42 -14.01
C VAL A 464 -5.61 7.22 -15.28
N ILE A 465 -6.44 7.01 -16.29
CA ILE A 465 -6.44 7.82 -17.51
C ILE A 465 -7.64 8.76 -17.53
N GLU A 466 -7.50 9.89 -18.21
CA GLU A 466 -8.58 10.87 -18.41
C GLU A 466 -8.87 10.99 -19.91
N VAL A 467 -10.12 10.73 -20.30
CA VAL A 467 -10.54 10.70 -21.71
C VAL A 467 -11.89 11.38 -21.90
N PRO A 468 -12.22 11.86 -23.12
CA PRO A 468 -13.56 12.34 -23.44
C PRO A 468 -14.65 11.31 -23.11
N ALA A 469 -15.79 11.78 -22.60
CA ALA A 469 -16.85 10.90 -22.08
C ALA A 469 -17.42 9.95 -23.15
N ASP A 470 -17.47 10.38 -24.41
CA ASP A 470 -17.90 9.58 -25.56
C ASP A 470 -16.93 8.44 -25.93
N GLN A 471 -15.68 8.50 -25.46
CA GLN A 471 -14.64 7.48 -25.70
C GLN A 471 -14.40 6.57 -24.48
N ALA A 472 -15.06 6.82 -23.36
CA ALA A 472 -14.74 6.21 -22.07
C ALA A 472 -14.80 4.67 -22.09
N GLU A 473 -15.81 4.05 -22.71
CA GLU A 473 -15.89 2.58 -22.76
C GLU A 473 -14.77 1.97 -23.60
N SER A 474 -14.46 2.55 -24.76
CA SER A 474 -13.38 2.06 -25.64
C SER A 474 -12.02 2.22 -24.95
N ALA A 475 -11.76 3.38 -24.35
CA ALA A 475 -10.52 3.66 -23.63
C ALA A 475 -10.33 2.74 -22.42
N LEU A 476 -11.41 2.46 -21.66
CA LEU A 476 -11.36 1.52 -20.53
C LEU A 476 -10.98 0.11 -20.99
N ARG A 477 -11.58 -0.39 -22.08
CA ARG A 477 -11.21 -1.71 -22.63
C ARG A 477 -9.75 -1.75 -23.08
N GLN A 478 -9.29 -0.70 -23.76
CA GLN A 478 -7.91 -0.63 -24.22
C GLN A 478 -6.92 -0.55 -23.05
N LEU A 479 -7.25 0.21 -22.00
CA LEU A 479 -6.49 0.26 -20.74
C LEU A 479 -6.36 -1.14 -20.12
N LEU A 480 -7.48 -1.86 -19.97
CA LEU A 480 -7.47 -3.20 -19.39
C LEU A 480 -6.69 -4.20 -20.24
N THR A 481 -6.81 -4.13 -21.57
CA THR A 481 -5.99 -4.94 -22.49
C THR A 481 -4.50 -4.63 -22.31
N ILE A 482 -4.09 -3.36 -22.28
CA ILE A 482 -2.69 -2.98 -22.09
C ILE A 482 -2.15 -3.47 -20.75
N MET A 483 -2.89 -3.23 -19.67
CA MET A 483 -2.46 -3.64 -18.34
C MET A 483 -2.41 -5.17 -18.22
N SER A 484 -3.38 -5.90 -18.78
CA SER A 484 -3.43 -7.37 -18.68
C SER A 484 -2.49 -8.10 -19.65
N THR A 485 -1.77 -7.37 -20.51
CA THR A 485 -0.80 -7.96 -21.44
C THR A 485 0.58 -8.03 -20.79
N PRO A 486 1.10 -9.22 -20.44
CA PRO A 486 2.44 -9.32 -19.90
C PRO A 486 3.48 -8.96 -20.98
N PRO A 487 4.52 -8.17 -20.64
CA PRO A 487 5.63 -7.95 -21.55
C PRO A 487 6.40 -9.25 -21.80
N ALA A 488 7.19 -9.30 -22.88
CA ALA A 488 7.94 -10.50 -23.29
C ALA A 488 8.82 -11.09 -22.17
N TRP A 489 9.42 -10.24 -21.33
CA TRP A 489 10.25 -10.67 -20.19
C TRP A 489 9.44 -11.29 -19.03
N ALA A 490 8.13 -11.06 -18.99
CA ALA A 490 7.19 -11.58 -17.99
C ALA A 490 6.25 -12.64 -18.58
N ALA A 491 6.65 -13.33 -19.65
CA ALA A 491 5.82 -14.36 -20.27
C ALA A 491 5.33 -15.39 -19.24
N GLY A 492 4.04 -15.73 -19.30
CA GLY A 492 3.38 -16.65 -18.36
C GLY A 492 3.08 -16.05 -16.99
N PHE A 493 3.34 -14.76 -16.74
CA PHE A 493 2.85 -14.09 -15.54
C PHE A 493 1.32 -14.00 -15.60
N PRO A 494 0.58 -14.51 -14.60
CA PRO A 494 -0.88 -14.58 -14.66
C PRO A 494 -1.51 -13.23 -14.30
N ILE A 495 -1.40 -12.22 -15.16
CA ILE A 495 -1.92 -10.86 -14.88
C ILE A 495 -3.45 -10.85 -14.99
N GLU A 496 -4.09 -10.26 -13.99
CA GLU A 496 -5.52 -9.92 -14.03
C GLU A 496 -5.70 -8.47 -13.60
N VAL A 497 -6.62 -7.78 -14.24
CA VAL A 497 -6.89 -6.36 -14.04
C VAL A 497 -8.39 -6.17 -13.89
N GLU A 498 -8.80 -5.31 -12.96
CA GLU A 498 -10.18 -4.85 -12.85
C GLU A 498 -10.22 -3.34 -13.11
N GLY A 499 -11.29 -2.84 -13.72
CA GLY A 499 -11.40 -1.41 -13.95
C GLY A 499 -12.80 -0.89 -14.19
N PHE A 500 -12.96 0.41 -14.03
CA PHE A 500 -14.24 1.11 -14.17
C PHE A 500 -14.03 2.56 -14.61
N GLY A 501 -15.07 3.15 -15.20
CA GLY A 501 -15.14 4.57 -15.52
C GLY A 501 -15.89 5.36 -14.45
N SER A 502 -15.42 6.57 -14.12
CA SER A 502 -16.13 7.47 -13.20
C SER A 502 -15.72 8.94 -13.41
N GLU A 503 -16.62 9.88 -13.10
CA GLU A 503 -16.32 11.31 -13.13
C GLU A 503 -15.40 11.75 -11.97
N ARG A 504 -15.33 10.95 -10.90
CA ARG A 504 -14.52 11.21 -9.71
C ARG A 504 -13.68 10.01 -9.36
N TYR A 505 -12.53 10.24 -8.74
CA TYR A 505 -11.66 9.17 -8.32
C TYR A 505 -12.19 8.53 -7.02
N PHE A 506 -12.49 7.24 -7.06
CA PHE A 506 -12.93 6.48 -5.90
C PHE A 506 -11.99 5.31 -5.67
N LYS A 507 -11.84 4.86 -4.41
CA LYS A 507 -11.11 3.62 -4.13
C LYS A 507 -11.92 2.37 -4.52
N SER A 508 -13.24 2.44 -4.41
CA SER A 508 -14.18 1.40 -4.81
C SER A 508 -15.13 1.97 -5.86
N PRO A 509 -15.52 1.21 -6.90
CA PRO A 509 -16.48 1.67 -7.89
C PRO A 509 -17.77 2.13 -7.22
N PRO A 510 -18.35 3.30 -7.60
CA PRO A 510 -19.66 3.70 -7.10
C PRO A 510 -20.74 2.64 -7.39
N ARG A 511 -21.77 2.58 -6.54
CA ARG A 511 -22.87 1.63 -6.73
C ARG A 511 -23.51 1.77 -8.12
N GLY A 512 -23.68 0.65 -8.82
CA GLY A 512 -24.23 0.61 -10.17
C GLY A 512 -23.22 0.87 -11.29
N THR A 513 -21.96 1.18 -10.96
CA THR A 513 -20.89 1.31 -11.95
C THR A 513 -20.56 -0.05 -12.55
N ARG A 514 -20.51 -0.11 -13.89
CA ARG A 514 -20.06 -1.31 -14.61
C ARG A 514 -18.55 -1.49 -14.39
N VAL A 515 -18.18 -2.62 -13.81
CA VAL A 515 -16.78 -3.05 -13.66
C VAL A 515 -16.46 -4.02 -14.79
N LEU A 516 -15.35 -3.77 -15.48
CA LEU A 516 -14.79 -4.66 -16.50
C LEU A 516 -13.56 -5.37 -15.94
N ARG A 517 -13.27 -6.56 -16.48
CA ARG A 517 -12.08 -7.34 -16.13
C ARG A 517 -11.23 -7.56 -17.36
N GLY A 518 -9.93 -7.68 -17.16
CA GLY A 518 -8.96 -8.01 -18.19
C GLY A 518 -8.05 -9.15 -17.76
N ARG A 519 -7.80 -10.10 -18.66
CA ARG A 519 -6.86 -11.21 -18.48
C ARG A 519 -6.23 -11.56 -19.82
N ASP A 520 -4.94 -11.88 -19.83
CA ASP A 520 -4.20 -12.33 -21.01
C ASP A 520 -4.36 -11.40 -22.23
N GLY A 521 -4.35 -10.08 -21.99
CA GLY A 521 -4.52 -9.06 -23.01
C GLY A 521 -5.95 -8.93 -23.58
N GLN A 522 -6.93 -9.62 -23.02
CA GLN A 522 -8.32 -9.57 -23.44
C GLN A 522 -9.19 -8.95 -22.34
N THR A 523 -10.14 -8.09 -22.74
CA THR A 523 -11.19 -7.63 -21.84
C THR A 523 -12.33 -8.65 -21.83
N LEU A 524 -12.73 -9.09 -20.64
CA LEU A 524 -13.79 -10.07 -20.39
C LEU A 524 -15.18 -9.42 -20.29
#